data_AF-A0A529PGK2-F1
#
_entry.id   AF-A0A529PGK2-F1
#
_cell.length_a   1.000
_cell.length_b   1.000
_cell.length_c   1.000
_cell.angle_alpha   90.00
_cell.angle_beta   90.00
_cell.angle_gamma   90.00
#
_symmetry.space_group_name_H-M   'P 1'
#
loop_
_entity.id
_entity.type
_entity.pdbx_description
1 polymer ?
#
loop_
_entity_poly.entity_id
_entity_poly.type
_entity_poly.pdbx_seq_one_letter_code
_entity_poly.pdbx_strand_id
1 'polypeptide(L)'
;MSAFGSQSMAAPLRRVLMRSAANAMRDADRAAWHYGPGFNPAKAASQHVALAELVAASGAEIEWIEDTDDGLSDSVFTHDPSLMTDRGALILYMGKPLRASEPSLHEETYRRLGIPILGRVEAPGQVEGGDCVWVDGRTLAIGRGVRSNQEGIQQVSN
;
A
#
# COMPACT_ATOMS: atom_id res chain seq x y z
N MET A 1 11.34 0.27 21.53
CA MET A 1 11.26 0.77 20.14
C MET A 1 9.82 0.65 19.71
N SER A 2 9.28 1.60 18.94
CA SER A 2 7.91 1.48 18.40
C SER A 2 7.81 0.23 17.52
N ALA A 3 6.67 -0.47 17.57
CA ALA A 3 6.41 -1.66 16.77
C ALA A 3 6.08 -1.35 15.29
N PHE A 4 5.82 -0.07 14.97
CA PHE A 4 5.46 0.44 13.64
C PHE A 4 5.87 1.92 13.48
N GLY A 5 5.92 2.39 12.23
CA GLY A 5 6.25 3.77 11.85
C GLY A 5 7.01 3.83 10.52
N SER A 6 6.78 4.89 9.73
CA SER A 6 7.40 5.06 8.40
C SER A 6 7.71 6.52 8.05
N GLN A 7 7.94 7.39 9.05
CA GLN A 7 8.18 8.83 8.87
C GLN A 7 9.64 9.15 8.43
N SER A 8 10.19 8.34 7.53
CA SER A 8 11.45 8.57 6.85
C SER A 8 11.45 7.81 5.53
N MET A 9 11.83 8.50 4.45
CA MET A 9 11.88 7.90 3.11
C MET A 9 13.26 7.33 2.76
N ALA A 10 14.22 7.35 3.69
CA ALA A 10 15.61 6.91 3.45
C ALA A 10 16.25 6.13 4.61
N ALA A 11 15.61 6.07 5.78
CA ALA A 11 16.10 5.23 6.87
C ALA A 11 16.04 3.74 6.49
N PRO A 12 16.93 2.89 7.04
CA PRO A 12 16.87 1.45 6.80
C PRO A 12 15.49 0.87 7.13
N LEU A 13 14.95 0.07 6.21
CA LEU A 13 13.70 -0.66 6.41
C LEU A 13 13.92 -1.73 7.49
N ARG A 14 12.95 -1.85 8.39
CA ARG A 14 12.97 -2.86 9.47
C ARG A 14 11.88 -3.89 9.33
N ARG A 15 10.70 -3.47 8.87
CA ARG A 15 9.54 -4.31 8.63
C ARG A 15 8.72 -3.68 7.51
N VAL A 16 8.24 -4.48 6.57
CA VAL A 16 7.45 -4.01 5.42
C VAL A 16 6.20 -4.85 5.23
N LEU A 17 5.17 -4.27 4.61
CA LEU A 17 3.97 -5.00 4.19
C LEU A 17 4.07 -5.31 2.69
N MET A 18 3.94 -6.57 2.32
CA MET A 18 3.94 -7.02 0.92
C MET A 18 2.75 -7.93 0.64
N ARG A 19 2.35 -8.03 -0.64
CA ARG A 19 1.39 -9.03 -1.11
C ARG A 19 2.00 -9.79 -2.28
N SER A 20 1.73 -11.10 -2.36
CA SER A 20 2.33 -11.95 -3.40
C SER A 20 1.75 -11.66 -4.78
N ALA A 21 2.63 -11.30 -5.74
CA ALA A 21 2.22 -11.20 -7.14
C ALA A 21 1.82 -12.56 -7.74
N ALA A 22 2.31 -13.68 -7.19
CA ALA A 22 1.94 -15.01 -7.67
C ALA A 22 0.46 -15.33 -7.47
N ASN A 23 -0.18 -14.64 -6.54
CA ASN A 23 -1.61 -14.73 -6.27
C ASN A 23 -2.36 -13.57 -6.90
N ALA A 24 -2.08 -12.33 -6.45
CA ALA A 24 -2.87 -11.16 -6.84
C ALA A 24 -2.96 -10.97 -8.35
N MET A 25 -1.86 -11.26 -9.07
CA MET A 25 -1.78 -11.05 -10.51
C MET A 25 -2.03 -12.31 -11.35
N ARG A 26 -2.30 -13.47 -10.73
CA ARG A 26 -2.37 -14.78 -11.43
C ARG A 26 -3.32 -14.74 -12.63
N ASP A 27 -4.53 -14.24 -12.40
CA ASP A 27 -5.62 -14.21 -13.37
C ASP A 27 -5.96 -12.78 -13.82
N ALA A 28 -4.99 -11.87 -13.73
CA ALA A 28 -5.20 -10.47 -14.05
C ALA A 28 -5.59 -10.25 -15.52
N ASP A 29 -6.75 -9.64 -15.75
CA ASP A 29 -7.14 -9.14 -17.06
C ASP A 29 -6.34 -7.87 -17.40
N ARG A 30 -5.40 -8.00 -18.36
CA ARG A 30 -4.56 -6.89 -18.81
C ARG A 30 -5.33 -5.64 -19.24
N ALA A 31 -6.53 -5.81 -19.83
CA ALA A 31 -7.31 -4.70 -20.36
C ALA A 31 -8.03 -3.98 -19.21
N ALA A 32 -8.60 -4.73 -18.26
CA ALA A 32 -9.24 -4.17 -17.08
C ALA A 32 -8.24 -3.43 -16.18
N TRP A 33 -7.05 -4.02 -15.96
CA TRP A 33 -6.01 -3.45 -15.10
C TRP A 33 -5.05 -2.50 -15.81
N HIS A 34 -5.27 -2.24 -17.10
CA HIS A 34 -4.44 -1.37 -17.93
C HIS A 34 -2.95 -1.76 -17.96
N TYR A 35 -2.66 -3.06 -17.89
CA TYR A 35 -1.29 -3.57 -18.02
C TYR A 35 -0.84 -3.55 -19.49
N GLY A 36 0.44 -3.23 -19.69
CA GLY A 36 1.05 -3.15 -21.02
C GLY A 36 1.00 -4.48 -21.79
N PRO A 37 1.16 -4.45 -23.13
CA PRO A 37 1.04 -5.64 -23.98
C PRO A 37 2.06 -6.75 -23.67
N GLY A 38 3.15 -6.44 -22.97
CA GLY A 38 4.16 -7.40 -22.53
C GLY A 38 3.90 -7.99 -21.13
N PHE A 39 2.77 -7.69 -20.50
CA PHE A 39 2.43 -8.23 -19.18
C PHE A 39 2.32 -9.75 -19.22
N ASN A 40 2.98 -10.40 -18.27
CA ASN A 40 2.94 -11.84 -18.09
C ASN A 40 2.88 -12.12 -16.58
N PRO A 41 1.79 -12.74 -16.08
CA PRO A 41 1.59 -12.92 -14.64
C PRO A 41 2.62 -13.86 -14.01
N ALA A 42 3.05 -14.91 -14.72
CA ALA A 42 4.10 -15.82 -14.23
C ALA A 42 5.47 -15.11 -14.13
N LYS A 43 5.76 -14.19 -15.05
CA LYS A 43 6.97 -13.37 -15.00
C LYS A 43 6.90 -12.32 -13.89
N ALA A 44 5.75 -11.67 -13.70
CA ALA A 44 5.52 -10.75 -12.59
C ALA A 44 5.70 -11.47 -11.25
N ALA A 45 5.16 -12.68 -11.12
CA ALA A 45 5.33 -13.53 -9.94
C ALA A 45 6.81 -13.83 -9.65
N SER A 46 7.59 -14.29 -10.64
CA SER A 46 9.00 -14.62 -10.43
C SER A 46 9.86 -13.37 -10.12
N GLN A 47 9.57 -12.24 -10.76
CA GLN A 47 10.25 -10.97 -10.48
C GLN A 47 9.91 -10.44 -9.08
N HIS A 48 8.66 -10.61 -8.64
CA HIS A 48 8.24 -10.21 -7.30
C HIS A 48 8.88 -11.08 -6.21
N VAL A 49 9.05 -12.38 -6.45
CA VAL A 49 9.82 -13.26 -5.54
C VAL A 49 11.25 -12.74 -5.39
N ALA A 50 11.93 -12.41 -6.50
CA ALA A 50 13.27 -11.83 -6.44
C ALA A 50 13.30 -10.48 -5.70
N LEU A 51 12.28 -9.63 -5.86
CA LEU A 51 12.16 -8.39 -5.07
C LEU A 51 12.03 -8.70 -3.57
N ALA A 52 11.16 -9.64 -3.20
CA ALA A 52 10.96 -10.03 -1.80
C ALA A 52 12.25 -10.61 -1.18
N GLU A 53 13.01 -11.40 -1.93
CA GLU A 53 14.33 -11.90 -1.50
C GLU A 53 15.32 -10.76 -1.22
N LEU A 54 15.37 -9.74 -2.09
CA LEU A 54 16.22 -8.56 -1.88
C LEU A 54 15.79 -7.73 -0.66
N VAL A 55 14.48 -7.57 -0.46
CA VAL A 55 13.92 -6.91 0.72
C VAL A 55 14.29 -7.68 1.99
N ALA A 56 14.13 -8.99 2.02
CA ALA A 56 14.52 -9.81 3.16
C ALA A 56 16.04 -9.75 3.42
N ALA A 57 16.86 -9.78 2.35
CA ALA A 57 18.31 -9.66 2.43
C ALA A 57 18.79 -8.30 2.97
N SER A 58 17.97 -7.25 2.88
CA SER A 58 18.25 -5.95 3.52
C SER A 58 18.15 -5.99 5.06
N GLY A 59 17.64 -7.09 5.63
CA GLY A 59 17.38 -7.26 7.06
C GLY A 59 15.97 -6.85 7.48
N ALA A 60 15.12 -6.45 6.53
CA ALA A 60 13.73 -6.13 6.81
C ALA A 60 12.88 -7.41 6.98
N GLU A 61 12.06 -7.44 8.01
CA GLU A 61 11.00 -8.44 8.17
C GLU A 61 9.86 -8.18 7.17
N ILE A 62 9.35 -9.22 6.52
CA ILE A 62 8.25 -9.09 5.56
C ILE A 62 6.97 -9.61 6.21
N GLU A 63 6.01 -8.71 6.37
CA GLU A 63 4.63 -9.05 6.67
C GLU A 63 3.86 -9.25 5.39
N TRP A 64 3.23 -10.41 5.27
CA TRP A 64 2.42 -10.74 4.12
C TRP A 64 0.95 -10.41 4.39
N ILE A 65 0.32 -9.70 3.46
CA ILE A 65 -1.14 -9.69 3.33
C ILE A 65 -1.59 -11.12 3.01
N GLU A 66 -2.71 -11.54 3.61
CA GLU A 66 -3.24 -12.89 3.42
C GLU A 66 -3.52 -13.17 1.93
N ASP A 67 -3.20 -14.39 1.53
CA ASP A 67 -3.30 -14.82 0.15
C ASP A 67 -4.71 -15.32 -0.16
N THR A 68 -5.57 -14.43 -0.65
CA THR A 68 -6.95 -14.74 -1.02
C THR A 68 -7.19 -14.49 -2.51
N ASP A 69 -8.07 -15.30 -3.10
CA ASP A 69 -8.52 -15.11 -4.49
C ASP A 69 -9.66 -14.06 -4.51
N ASP A 70 -9.27 -12.79 -4.40
CA ASP A 70 -10.17 -11.63 -4.33
C ASP A 70 -10.24 -10.83 -5.65
N GLY A 71 -9.46 -11.22 -6.65
CA GLY A 71 -9.37 -10.56 -7.94
C GLY A 71 -8.69 -9.18 -7.93
N LEU A 72 -8.07 -8.74 -6.83
CA LEU A 72 -7.47 -7.40 -6.70
C LEU A 72 -6.04 -7.37 -7.23
N SER A 73 -5.85 -7.33 -8.55
CA SER A 73 -4.50 -7.48 -9.14
C SER A 73 -3.50 -6.38 -8.82
N ASP A 74 -3.95 -5.12 -8.67
CA ASP A 74 -3.06 -4.01 -8.25
C ASP A 74 -2.72 -4.02 -6.75
N SER A 75 -3.31 -4.91 -5.95
CA SER A 75 -3.02 -5.00 -4.50
C SER A 75 -1.59 -5.45 -4.15
N VAL A 76 -0.81 -5.91 -5.13
CA VAL A 76 0.65 -6.09 -4.98
C VAL A 76 1.35 -4.75 -4.68
N PHE A 77 0.77 -3.63 -5.12
CA PHE A 77 1.28 -2.28 -4.89
C PHE A 77 0.83 -1.76 -3.52
N THR A 78 1.38 -2.37 -2.46
CA THR A 78 1.02 -2.14 -1.05
C THR A 78 1.40 -0.76 -0.51
N HIS A 79 1.91 0.16 -1.32
CA HIS A 79 2.22 1.51 -0.87
C HIS A 79 0.97 2.40 -0.78
N ASP A 80 -0.01 2.18 -1.66
CA ASP A 80 -1.10 3.13 -1.85
C ASP A 80 -2.26 3.05 -0.85
N PRO A 81 -2.74 1.86 -0.41
CA PRO A 81 -4.01 1.76 0.33
C PRO A 81 -4.01 2.30 1.76
N SER A 82 -2.85 2.66 2.31
CA SER A 82 -2.72 3.14 3.68
C SER A 82 -1.47 3.99 3.89
N LEU A 83 -1.50 4.89 4.87
CA LEU A 83 -0.34 5.65 5.32
C LEU A 83 0.06 5.24 6.74
N MET A 84 1.30 4.82 6.95
CA MET A 84 1.82 4.44 8.26
C MET A 84 2.46 5.63 9.00
N THR A 85 2.13 5.79 10.28
CA THR A 85 2.73 6.78 11.20
C THR A 85 3.31 6.07 12.42
N ASP A 86 4.04 6.80 13.27
CA ASP A 86 4.49 6.30 14.58
C ASP A 86 3.36 6.15 15.62
N ARG A 87 2.12 6.53 15.27
CA ARG A 87 0.92 6.41 16.10
C ARG A 87 -0.04 5.32 15.64
N GLY A 88 0.10 4.83 14.41
CA GLY A 88 -0.76 3.84 13.79
C GLY A 88 -0.91 4.08 12.28
N ALA A 89 -1.81 3.34 11.65
CA ALA A 89 -2.11 3.47 10.23
C ALA A 89 -3.34 4.36 10.00
N LEU A 90 -3.30 5.15 8.93
CA LEU A 90 -4.46 5.78 8.32
C LEU A 90 -4.86 4.96 7.10
N ILE A 91 -6.12 4.51 7.05
CA ILE A 91 -6.65 3.80 5.88
C ILE A 91 -7.04 4.83 4.82
N LEU A 92 -6.54 4.68 3.60
CA LEU A 92 -6.74 5.67 2.54
C LEU A 92 -7.91 5.27 1.63
N TYR A 93 -8.39 6.24 0.84
CA TYR A 93 -9.53 6.05 -0.06
C TYR A 93 -9.06 6.13 -1.51
N MET A 94 -9.14 4.99 -2.19
CA MET A 94 -8.62 4.81 -3.54
C MET A 94 -9.43 5.58 -4.58
N GLY A 95 -8.74 6.21 -5.54
CA GLY A 95 -9.38 6.99 -6.61
C GLY A 95 -9.90 6.13 -7.78
N LYS A 96 -9.39 4.90 -7.94
CA LYS A 96 -9.86 3.96 -8.98
C LYS A 96 -10.84 2.95 -8.39
N PRO A 97 -12.02 2.73 -9.01
CA PRO A 97 -13.00 1.76 -8.53
C PRO A 97 -12.46 0.34 -8.38
N LEU A 98 -11.60 -0.12 -9.30
CA LEU A 98 -11.01 -1.46 -9.24
C LEU A 98 -10.15 -1.69 -7.99
N ARG A 99 -9.67 -0.62 -7.36
CA ARG A 99 -8.82 -0.67 -6.17
C ARG A 99 -9.60 -0.42 -4.88
N ALA A 100 -10.89 -0.13 -4.94
CA ALA A 100 -11.67 0.37 -3.81
C ALA A 100 -11.71 -0.59 -2.60
N SER A 101 -11.51 -1.90 -2.84
CA SER A 101 -11.48 -2.92 -1.79
C SER A 101 -10.07 -3.22 -1.22
N GLU A 102 -9.00 -2.72 -1.85
CA GLU A 102 -7.62 -2.92 -1.37
C GLU A 102 -7.38 -2.42 0.06
N PRO A 103 -7.94 -1.27 0.52
CA PRO A 103 -7.70 -0.77 1.87
C PRO A 103 -8.19 -1.72 2.98
N SER A 104 -9.19 -2.56 2.72
CA SER A 104 -9.68 -3.55 3.69
C SER A 104 -8.65 -4.62 4.02
N LEU A 105 -7.82 -5.01 3.04
CA LEU A 105 -6.73 -5.98 3.23
C LEU A 105 -5.66 -5.46 4.19
N HIS A 106 -5.37 -4.17 4.08
CA HIS A 106 -4.44 -3.47 4.98
C HIS A 106 -5.03 -3.40 6.39
N GLU A 107 -6.29 -3.00 6.52
CA GLU A 107 -6.96 -2.88 7.81
C GLU A 107 -7.00 -4.23 8.55
N GLU A 108 -7.34 -5.32 7.85
CA GLU A 108 -7.31 -6.69 8.41
C GLU A 108 -5.91 -7.10 8.84
N THR A 109 -4.90 -6.86 7.99
CA THR A 109 -3.51 -7.17 8.32
C THR A 109 -3.04 -6.38 9.54
N TYR A 110 -3.34 -5.09 9.62
CA TYR A 110 -2.98 -4.25 10.76
C TYR A 110 -3.65 -4.68 12.06
N ARG A 111 -4.92 -5.11 12.02
CA ARG A 111 -5.59 -5.69 13.19
C ARG A 111 -4.90 -6.97 13.67
N ARG A 112 -4.53 -7.87 12.75
CA ARG A 112 -3.78 -9.10 13.08
C ARG A 112 -2.42 -8.77 13.71
N LEU A 113 -1.77 -7.70 13.26
CA LEU A 113 -0.47 -7.27 13.76
C LEU A 113 -0.54 -6.36 15.00
N GLY A 114 -1.73 -6.03 15.51
CA GLY A 114 -1.91 -5.14 16.65
C GLY A 114 -1.53 -3.68 16.37
N ILE A 115 -1.56 -3.26 15.09
CA ILE A 115 -1.29 -1.88 14.69
C ILE A 115 -2.59 -1.07 14.82
N PRO A 116 -2.61 0.06 15.56
CA PRO A 116 -3.79 0.91 15.69
C PRO A 116 -4.22 1.50 14.34
N ILE A 117 -5.52 1.51 14.08
CA ILE A 117 -6.13 2.28 13.00
C ILE A 117 -6.53 3.64 13.57
N LEU A 118 -5.88 4.70 13.10
CA LEU A 118 -6.11 6.07 13.58
C LEU A 118 -7.41 6.67 13.01
N GLY A 119 -7.77 6.24 11.81
CA GLY A 119 -8.91 6.74 11.09
C GLY A 119 -8.89 6.25 9.64
N ARG A 120 -9.77 6.84 8.85
CA ARG A 120 -9.85 6.58 7.42
C ARG A 120 -10.19 7.85 6.66
N VAL A 121 -9.71 7.94 5.43
CA VAL A 121 -10.25 8.90 4.47
C VAL A 121 -11.60 8.36 3.97
N GLU A 122 -12.62 9.22 3.97
CA GLU A 122 -13.96 8.89 3.50
C GLU A 122 -14.37 9.78 2.32
N ALA A 123 -15.24 9.26 1.46
CA ALA A 123 -15.80 10.01 0.35
C ALA A 123 -16.43 11.34 0.83
N PRO A 124 -16.26 12.45 0.10
CA PRO A 124 -15.67 12.55 -1.24
C PRO A 124 -14.13 12.63 -1.27
N GLY A 125 -13.46 12.50 -0.13
CA GLY A 125 -12.00 12.52 -0.05
C GLY A 125 -11.36 11.31 -0.73
N GLN A 126 -10.26 11.56 -1.44
CA GLN A 126 -9.42 10.53 -2.05
C GLN A 126 -7.97 10.86 -1.75
N VAL A 127 -7.20 9.85 -1.38
CA VAL A 127 -5.75 9.92 -1.18
C VAL A 127 -5.19 8.55 -1.52
N GLU A 128 -4.09 8.48 -2.26
CA GLU A 128 -3.31 7.25 -2.43
C GLU A 128 -1.89 7.48 -1.93
N GLY A 129 -1.33 6.49 -1.23
CA GLY A 129 -0.01 6.57 -0.60
C GLY A 129 1.12 6.94 -1.56
N GLY A 130 1.03 6.58 -2.84
CA GLY A 130 1.97 7.03 -3.87
C GLY A 130 2.07 8.55 -4.06
N ASP A 131 1.09 9.33 -3.61
CA ASP A 131 1.16 10.80 -3.58
C ASP A 131 1.71 11.34 -2.24
N CYS A 132 1.97 10.48 -1.25
CA CYS A 132 2.39 10.85 0.10
C CYS A 132 3.89 10.64 0.32
N VAL A 133 4.60 11.70 0.71
CA VAL A 133 6.05 11.66 1.00
C VAL A 133 6.35 12.31 2.33
N TRP A 134 6.95 11.57 3.26
CA TRP A 134 7.51 12.15 4.48
C TRP A 134 8.78 12.92 4.15
N VAL A 135 8.71 14.25 4.22
CA VAL A 135 9.87 15.14 4.00
C VAL A 135 10.84 15.02 5.18
N ASP A 136 10.28 14.89 6.38
CA ASP A 136 11.00 14.61 7.62
C ASP A 136 10.06 13.87 8.60
N GLY A 137 10.51 13.66 9.85
CA GLY A 137 9.77 12.93 10.87
C GLY A 137 8.42 13.54 11.29
N ARG A 138 8.08 14.75 10.81
CA ARG A 138 6.91 15.54 11.21
C ARG A 138 6.20 16.23 10.05
N THR A 139 6.81 16.25 8.87
CA THR A 139 6.27 16.94 7.68
C THR A 139 5.90 15.93 6.60
N LEU A 140 4.61 15.85 6.29
CA LEU A 140 4.07 15.06 5.18
C LEU A 140 3.73 15.98 4.00
N ALA A 141 4.29 15.71 2.84
CA ALA A 141 3.85 16.30 1.58
C ALA A 141 2.86 15.36 0.89
N ILE A 142 1.75 15.90 0.38
CA ILE A 142 0.75 15.15 -0.40
C ILE A 142 0.57 15.83 -1.74
N GLY A 143 0.82 15.11 -2.83
CA GLY A 143 0.53 15.55 -4.18
C GLY A 143 -0.98 15.67 -4.40
N ARG A 144 -1.46 16.79 -4.92
CA ARG A 144 -2.86 16.94 -5.34
C ARG A 144 -2.98 16.66 -6.83
N GLY A 145 -3.77 15.66 -7.19
CA GLY A 145 -3.87 15.20 -8.57
C GLY A 145 -5.06 14.26 -8.80
N VAL A 146 -4.90 13.34 -9.75
CA VAL A 146 -5.96 12.44 -10.20
C VAL A 146 -6.36 11.40 -9.14
N ARG A 147 -5.44 11.06 -8.23
CA ARG A 147 -5.67 10.05 -7.18
C ARG A 147 -5.88 10.63 -5.78
N SER A 148 -5.40 11.85 -5.55
CA SER A 148 -5.48 12.54 -4.27
C SER A 148 -6.08 13.93 -4.44
N ASN A 149 -7.23 14.20 -3.79
CA ASN A 149 -7.98 15.44 -3.92
C ASN A 149 -7.89 16.33 -2.67
N GLN A 150 -8.42 17.55 -2.76
CA GLN A 150 -8.31 18.54 -1.68
C GLN A 150 -9.05 18.10 -0.41
N GLU A 151 -10.20 17.44 -0.58
CA GLU A 151 -11.04 16.93 0.49
C GLU A 151 -10.33 15.82 1.27
N GLY A 152 -9.66 14.90 0.56
CA GLY A 152 -8.86 13.84 1.16
C GLY A 152 -7.65 14.39 1.91
N ILE A 153 -6.91 15.32 1.29
CA ILE A 153 -5.77 16.00 1.93
C ILE A 153 -6.19 16.69 3.22
N GLN A 154 -7.35 17.38 3.21
CA GLN A 154 -7.87 18.04 4.41
C GLN A 154 -8.20 17.04 5.52
N GLN A 155 -8.79 15.88 5.19
CA GLN A 155 -9.06 14.84 6.18
C GLN A 155 -7.79 14.27 6.80
N VAL A 156 -6.72 14.07 6.01
CA VAL A 156 -5.42 13.59 6.53
C VAL A 156 -4.80 14.59 7.50
N SER A 157 -5.08 15.90 7.34
CA SER A 157 -4.51 16.96 8.19
C SER A 157 -5.22 17.18 9.53
N ASN A 158 -6.36 16.52 9.77
CA ASN A 158 -7.20 16.70 10.97
C ASN A 158 -6.79 15.74 12.09
#